data_AF-A0A0C9Z776-F1
#
_entry.id   AF-A0A0C9Z776-F1
#
_cell.length_a   1.000
_cell.length_b   1.000
_cell.length_c   1.000
_cell.angle_alpha   90.00
_cell.angle_beta   90.00
_cell.angle_gamma   90.00
#
_symmetry.space_group_name_H-M   'P 1'
#
loop_
_entity.id
_entity.type
_entity.pdbx_description
1 polymer ?
#
loop_
_entity_poly.entity_id
_entity_poly.type
_entity_poly.pdbx_seq_one_letter_code
_entity_poly.pdbx_strand_id
1 'polypeptide(L)'
;KRKLFHAIWGIMLDNEFIEAYRSGIVITCHDGVLRHVYPRIFTYSADYPEKIILATIRDKGLCPCPRCCIPKSSFHHLGFASDLKGRLCHTRNYPREKIRAARRAIYNLGNPVKGTVVERILKDYSLVPTLVRDIFYVFPLR
;
A
#
# COMPACT_ATOMS: atom_id res chain seq x y z
N LYS A 1 3.10 -0.30 15.20
CA LYS A 1 3.44 -1.20 14.07
C LYS A 1 3.60 -0.46 12.74
N ARG A 2 2.55 0.10 12.10
CA ARG A 2 2.64 0.69 10.74
C ARG A 2 3.71 1.77 10.54
N LYS A 3 3.78 2.78 11.42
CA LYS A 3 4.78 3.86 11.32
C LYS A 3 6.22 3.32 11.34
N LEU A 4 6.51 2.40 12.26
CA LEU A 4 7.83 1.76 12.36
C LEU A 4 8.16 0.95 11.11
N PHE A 5 7.20 0.16 10.64
CA PHE A 5 7.37 -0.65 9.43
C PHE A 5 7.71 0.22 8.21
N HIS A 6 6.96 1.32 8.01
CA HIS A 6 7.23 2.27 6.92
C HIS A 6 8.52 3.06 7.13
N ALA A 7 8.92 3.34 8.36
CA ALA A 7 10.21 3.97 8.64
C ALA A 7 11.38 3.05 8.26
N ILE A 8 11.34 1.78 8.67
CA ILE A 8 12.36 0.78 8.35
C ILE A 8 12.43 0.57 6.83
N TRP A 9 11.29 0.42 6.16
CA TRP A 9 11.26 0.33 4.70
C TRP A 9 11.83 1.57 4.03
N GLY A 10 11.61 2.77 4.59
CA GLY A 10 12.20 3.99 4.07
C GLY A 10 13.72 4.10 4.27
N ILE A 11 14.32 3.26 5.12
CA ILE A 11 15.77 3.13 5.29
C ILE A 11 16.30 2.03 4.35
N MET A 12 15.64 0.87 4.29
CA MET A 12 16.08 -0.26 3.47
C MET A 12 15.91 -0.01 1.96
N LEU A 13 14.89 0.76 1.57
CA LEU A 13 14.52 1.03 0.18
C LEU A 13 14.92 2.45 -0.18
N ASP A 14 16.21 2.75 0.00
CA ASP A 14 16.77 4.04 -0.33
C ASP A 14 16.88 4.25 -1.86
N ASN A 15 17.46 5.39 -2.25
CA ASN A 15 17.60 5.73 -3.66
C ASN A 15 18.52 4.77 -4.43
N GLU A 16 19.56 4.24 -3.78
CA GLU A 16 20.47 3.26 -4.39
C GLU A 16 19.74 1.95 -4.67
N PHE A 17 18.95 1.45 -3.73
CA PHE A 17 18.12 0.28 -3.94
C PHE A 17 17.08 0.50 -5.05
N ILE A 18 16.46 1.67 -5.11
CA ILE A 18 15.48 2.00 -6.17
C ILE A 18 16.14 1.99 -7.55
N GLU A 19 17.36 2.52 -7.65
CA GLU A 19 18.10 2.52 -8.89
C GLU A 19 18.50 1.09 -9.27
N ALA A 20 19.03 0.31 -8.34
CA ALA A 20 19.31 -1.11 -8.52
C ALA A 20 18.05 -1.89 -8.95
N TYR A 21 16.89 -1.58 -8.39
CA TYR A 21 15.62 -2.21 -8.74
C TYR A 21 15.18 -1.91 -10.18
N ARG A 22 15.41 -0.69 -10.66
CA ARG A 22 15.02 -0.24 -12.00
C ARG A 22 16.03 -0.68 -13.06
N SER A 23 17.29 -0.36 -12.78
CA SER A 23 18.38 -0.41 -13.73
C SER A 23 19.27 -1.62 -13.54
N GLY A 24 19.09 -2.40 -12.48
CA GLY A 24 19.92 -3.56 -12.15
C GLY A 24 21.26 -3.15 -11.53
N ILE A 25 21.98 -4.15 -11.04
CA ILE A 25 23.36 -4.02 -10.52
C ILE A 25 24.22 -5.12 -11.11
N VAL A 26 25.46 -4.79 -11.47
CA VAL A 26 26.45 -5.79 -11.88
C VAL A 26 27.09 -6.36 -10.62
N ILE A 27 26.99 -7.68 -10.44
CA ILE A 27 27.65 -8.39 -9.36
C ILE A 27 28.52 -9.52 -9.91
N THR A 28 29.65 -9.76 -9.25
CA THR A 28 30.44 -10.97 -9.47
C THR A 28 29.80 -12.11 -8.69
N CYS A 29 29.27 -13.10 -9.39
CA CYS A 29 28.71 -14.28 -8.75
C CYS A 29 29.81 -15.21 -8.24
N HIS A 30 29.42 -16.23 -7.46
CA HIS A 30 30.34 -17.19 -6.85
C HIS A 30 31.21 -17.95 -7.87
N ASP A 31 30.73 -18.11 -9.11
CA ASP A 31 31.44 -18.74 -10.22
C ASP A 31 32.41 -17.78 -10.96
N GLY A 32 32.60 -16.56 -10.46
CA GLY A 32 33.46 -15.54 -11.07
C GLY A 32 32.83 -14.81 -12.26
N VAL A 33 31.61 -15.18 -12.68
CA VAL A 33 30.93 -14.56 -13.82
C VAL A 33 30.18 -13.31 -13.37
N LEU A 34 30.38 -12.21 -14.10
CA LEU A 34 29.63 -10.96 -13.90
C LEU A 34 28.20 -11.13 -14.41
N ARG A 35 27.21 -10.85 -13.55
CA ARG A 35 25.80 -10.88 -13.92
C ARG A 35 25.10 -9.59 -13.54
N HIS A 36 24.17 -9.21 -14.40
CA HIS A 36 23.29 -8.06 -14.17
C HIS A 36 22.04 -8.53 -13.41
N VAL A 37 22.00 -8.22 -12.11
CA VAL A 37 20.99 -8.70 -11.17
C VAL A 37 20.00 -7.58 -10.85
N TYR A 38 18.72 -7.92 -10.82
CA TYR A 38 17.66 -7.00 -10.44
C TYR A 38 17.06 -7.43 -9.10
N PRO A 39 17.27 -6.69 -8.00
CA PRO A 39 16.60 -6.98 -6.75
C PRO A 39 15.08 -6.86 -6.96
N ARG A 40 14.30 -7.84 -6.46
CA ARG A 40 12.84 -7.84 -6.54
C ARG A 40 12.24 -8.13 -5.17
N ILE A 41 11.34 -7.26 -4.72
CA ILE A 41 10.57 -7.46 -3.48
C ILE A 41 9.28 -8.21 -3.83
N PHE A 42 9.14 -9.43 -3.32
CA PHE A 42 7.93 -10.22 -3.51
C PHE A 42 6.93 -9.92 -2.39
N THR A 43 6.02 -8.97 -2.62
CA THR A 43 4.96 -8.65 -1.66
C THR A 43 3.83 -9.68 -1.63
N TYR A 44 3.84 -10.67 -2.55
CA TYR A 44 2.83 -11.72 -2.60
C TYR A 44 2.88 -12.65 -1.38
N SER A 45 4.08 -12.90 -0.83
CA SER A 45 4.32 -13.82 0.29
C SER A 45 3.82 -13.29 1.63
N ALA A 46 3.52 -12.00 1.73
CA ALA A 46 2.92 -11.42 2.91
C ALA A 46 1.48 -11.93 3.09
N ASP A 47 1.14 -12.34 4.31
CA ASP A 47 -0.24 -12.56 4.71
C ASP A 47 -0.99 -11.23 4.85
N TYR A 48 -2.29 -11.32 5.11
CA TYR A 48 -3.18 -10.17 5.05
C TYR A 48 -2.75 -8.98 5.96
N PRO A 49 -2.36 -9.19 7.23
CA PRO A 49 -2.01 -8.08 8.13
C PRO A 49 -0.80 -7.26 7.62
N GLU A 50 0.14 -7.90 6.97
CA GLU A 50 1.36 -7.34 6.42
C GLU A 50 1.03 -6.57 5.13
N LYS A 51 0.20 -7.15 4.26
CA LYS A 51 -0.30 -6.50 3.04
C LYS A 51 -1.07 -5.21 3.33
N ILE A 52 -1.92 -5.17 4.36
CA ILE A 52 -2.66 -3.94 4.72
C ILE A 52 -1.79 -2.89 5.42
N ILE A 53 -0.69 -3.29 6.05
CA ILE A 53 0.29 -2.34 6.59
C ILE A 53 0.97 -1.63 5.42
N LEU A 54 1.46 -2.40 4.44
CA LEU A 54 2.04 -1.89 3.20
C LEU A 54 1.09 -0.97 2.45
N ALA A 55 -0.14 -1.42 2.21
CA ALA A 55 -1.13 -0.68 1.42
C ALA A 55 -1.78 0.50 2.17
N THR A 56 -1.41 0.78 3.43
CA THR A 56 -2.09 1.77 4.30
C THR A 56 -3.61 1.58 4.38
N ILE A 57 -4.04 0.34 4.58
CA ILE A 57 -5.44 -0.02 4.69
C ILE A 57 -5.77 -0.32 6.14
N ARG A 58 -6.97 0.08 6.54
CA ARG A 58 -7.55 -0.24 7.84
C ARG A 58 -7.82 -1.74 7.92
N ASP A 59 -7.36 -2.36 8.99
CA ASP A 59 -7.63 -3.76 9.24
C ASP A 59 -9.12 -4.04 9.25
N LYS A 60 -9.53 -5.09 8.53
CA LYS A 60 -10.91 -5.50 8.27
C LYS A 60 -11.87 -4.34 7.97
N GLY A 61 -11.41 -3.31 7.25
CA GLY A 61 -12.24 -2.17 6.85
C GLY A 61 -13.38 -2.55 5.89
N LEU A 62 -14.18 -1.56 5.51
CA LEU A 62 -15.27 -1.72 4.53
C LEU A 62 -14.80 -2.26 3.18
N CYS A 63 -13.58 -1.92 2.75
CA CYS A 63 -12.98 -2.34 1.48
C CYS A 63 -11.60 -2.93 1.78
N PRO A 64 -11.50 -4.18 2.26
CA PRO A 64 -10.27 -4.71 2.86
C PRO A 64 -9.22 -5.13 1.82
N CYS A 65 -9.58 -5.23 0.54
CA CYS A 65 -8.66 -5.65 -0.51
C CYS A 65 -7.58 -4.57 -0.77
N PRO A 66 -6.28 -4.93 -0.81
CA PRO A 66 -5.21 -4.00 -1.16
C PRO A 66 -5.21 -3.56 -2.62
N ARG A 67 -5.89 -4.29 -3.51
CA ARG A 67 -5.89 -4.05 -4.96
C ARG A 67 -7.15 -3.33 -5.46
N CYS A 68 -8.27 -3.44 -4.76
CA CYS A 68 -9.52 -2.83 -5.18
C CYS A 68 -10.31 -2.23 -4.00
N CYS A 69 -11.27 -1.36 -4.33
CA CYS A 69 -12.20 -0.74 -3.40
C CYS A 69 -13.58 -1.42 -3.43
N ILE A 70 -13.63 -2.74 -3.70
CA ILE A 70 -14.88 -3.50 -3.56
C ILE A 70 -15.23 -3.61 -2.08
N PRO A 71 -16.49 -3.31 -1.70
CA PRO A 71 -16.90 -3.42 -0.32
C PRO A 71 -17.01 -4.88 0.11
N LYS A 72 -16.66 -5.14 1.37
CA LYS A 72 -16.73 -6.44 2.03
C LYS A 72 -18.13 -7.04 1.97
N SER A 73 -19.17 -6.19 1.95
CA SER A 73 -20.55 -6.63 1.78
C SER A 73 -20.76 -7.39 0.48
N SER A 74 -20.01 -7.10 -0.59
CA SER A 74 -20.11 -7.76 -1.90
C SER A 74 -19.33 -9.08 -2.00
N PHE A 75 -18.73 -9.57 -0.91
CA PHE A 75 -17.88 -10.78 -0.96
C PHE A 75 -18.64 -12.06 -1.30
N HIS A 76 -19.96 -12.07 -1.16
CA HIS A 76 -20.79 -13.17 -1.64
C HIS A 76 -20.74 -13.35 -3.16
N HIS A 77 -20.29 -12.34 -3.92
CA HIS A 77 -20.07 -12.42 -5.36
C HIS A 77 -18.63 -12.76 -5.76
N LEU A 78 -17.76 -13.16 -4.83
CA LEU A 78 -16.38 -13.52 -5.19
C LEU A 78 -16.36 -14.67 -6.20
N GLY A 79 -15.53 -14.52 -7.24
CA GLY A 79 -15.40 -15.50 -8.32
C GLY A 79 -16.42 -15.37 -9.45
N PHE A 80 -17.43 -14.51 -9.32
CA PHE A 80 -18.35 -14.22 -10.41
C PHE A 80 -17.70 -13.27 -11.43
N ALA A 81 -18.18 -13.30 -12.67
CA ALA A 81 -17.72 -12.36 -13.72
C ALA A 81 -17.93 -10.88 -13.31
N SER A 82 -18.98 -10.60 -12.53
CA SER A 82 -19.24 -9.29 -11.95
C SER A 82 -18.17 -8.87 -10.94
N ASP A 83 -17.66 -9.78 -10.11
CA ASP A 83 -16.53 -9.51 -9.21
C ASP A 83 -15.25 -9.23 -10.01
N LEU A 84 -14.94 -10.07 -11.01
CA LEU A 84 -13.77 -9.83 -11.86
C LEU A 84 -13.80 -8.44 -12.51
N LYS A 85 -14.93 -8.08 -13.13
CA LYS A 85 -15.16 -6.74 -13.69
C LYS A 85 -15.07 -5.67 -12.61
N GLY A 86 -15.70 -5.89 -11.46
CA GLY A 86 -15.67 -4.98 -10.32
C GLY A 86 -14.26 -4.69 -9.84
N ARG A 87 -13.38 -5.70 -9.78
CA ARG A 87 -12.00 -5.56 -9.30
C ARG A 87 -11.15 -4.71 -10.23
N LEU A 88 -11.41 -4.81 -11.54
CA LEU A 88 -10.76 -3.99 -12.56
C LEU A 88 -11.27 -2.54 -12.52
N CYS A 89 -12.60 -2.35 -12.51
CA CYS A 89 -13.21 -1.02 -12.51
C CYS A 89 -12.98 -0.25 -11.21
N HIS A 90 -12.89 -0.93 -10.07
CA HIS A 90 -12.68 -0.33 -8.75
C HIS A 90 -11.25 -0.55 -8.26
N THR A 91 -10.27 -0.50 -9.16
CA THR A 91 -8.85 -0.58 -8.78
C THR A 91 -8.52 0.49 -7.75
N ARG A 92 -7.83 0.08 -6.69
CA ARG A 92 -7.55 0.95 -5.56
C ARG A 92 -6.42 1.91 -5.92
N ASN A 93 -6.78 3.17 -6.12
CA ASN A 93 -5.82 4.27 -6.23
C ASN A 93 -5.54 4.87 -4.86
N TYR A 94 -4.30 5.24 -4.58
CA TYR A 94 -3.93 5.88 -3.32
C TYR A 94 -4.39 7.35 -3.31
N PRO A 95 -5.42 7.72 -2.54
CA PRO A 95 -6.01 9.06 -2.64
C PRO A 95 -5.32 10.01 -1.66
N ARG A 96 -4.17 10.56 -2.10
CA ARG A 96 -3.33 11.50 -1.32
C ARG A 96 -4.13 12.62 -0.69
N GLU A 97 -5.04 13.20 -1.45
CA GLU A 97 -5.82 14.37 -1.01
C GLU A 97 -6.76 14.04 0.16
N LYS A 98 -7.41 12.87 0.15
CA LYS A 98 -8.24 12.42 1.29
C LYS A 98 -7.38 12.22 2.54
N ILE A 99 -6.19 11.65 2.40
CA ILE A 99 -5.26 11.42 3.52
C ILE A 99 -4.73 12.76 4.07
N ARG A 100 -4.36 13.71 3.19
CA ARG A 100 -3.96 15.06 3.57
C ARG A 100 -5.08 15.80 4.29
N ALA A 101 -6.31 15.73 3.78
CA ALA A 101 -7.49 16.34 4.41
C ALA A 101 -7.74 15.76 5.81
N ALA A 102 -7.72 14.43 5.95
CA ALA A 102 -7.87 13.78 7.25
C ALA A 102 -6.76 14.17 8.24
N ARG A 103 -5.50 14.27 7.76
CA ARG A 103 -4.39 14.72 8.61
C ARG A 103 -4.53 16.16 9.05
N ARG A 104 -4.97 17.07 8.17
CA ARG A 104 -5.29 18.47 8.56
C ARG A 104 -6.37 18.50 9.63
N ALA A 105 -7.43 17.71 9.49
CA ALA A 105 -8.48 17.62 10.49
C ALA A 105 -7.95 17.16 11.85
N ILE A 106 -7.04 16.18 11.88
CA ILE A 106 -6.44 15.66 13.11
C ILE A 106 -5.47 16.66 13.74
N TYR A 107 -4.46 17.10 12.98
CA TYR A 107 -3.32 17.84 13.54
C TYR A 107 -3.56 19.35 13.65
N ASN A 108 -4.31 19.94 12.72
CA ASN A 108 -4.52 21.39 12.69
C ASN A 108 -5.84 21.79 13.35
N LEU A 109 -6.87 20.94 13.23
CA LEU A 109 -8.21 21.22 13.76
C LEU A 109 -8.54 20.41 15.03
N GLY A 110 -7.59 19.62 15.55
CA GLY A 110 -7.76 18.89 16.81
C GLY A 110 -8.81 17.78 16.79
N ASN A 111 -9.26 17.30 15.63
CA ASN A 111 -10.27 16.26 15.57
C ASN A 111 -9.68 14.91 16.04
N PRO A 112 -10.44 14.12 16.81
CA PRO A 112 -10.04 12.77 17.16
C PRO A 112 -9.80 11.91 15.91
N VAL A 113 -8.81 11.02 15.96
CA VAL A 113 -8.46 10.12 14.82
C VAL A 113 -9.63 9.22 14.43
N LYS A 114 -10.44 8.79 15.40
CA LYS A 114 -11.69 8.02 15.20
C LYS A 114 -12.94 8.91 15.23
N GLY A 115 -12.77 10.22 15.10
CA GLY A 115 -13.85 11.19 15.09
C GLY A 115 -14.69 11.12 13.82
N THR A 116 -15.92 11.61 13.89
CA THR A 116 -16.90 11.60 12.79
C THR A 116 -16.37 12.26 11.51
N VAL A 117 -15.64 13.38 11.65
CA VAL A 117 -15.01 14.10 10.53
C VAL A 117 -13.99 13.23 9.81
N VAL A 118 -13.08 12.59 10.55
CA VAL A 118 -12.02 11.76 9.96
C VAL A 118 -12.59 10.48 9.35
N GLU A 119 -13.56 9.85 10.03
CA GLU A 119 -14.25 8.67 9.52
C GLU A 119 -14.99 8.97 8.22
N ARG A 120 -15.69 10.10 8.11
CA ARG A 120 -16.36 10.52 6.86
C ARG A 120 -15.39 10.63 5.68
N ILE A 121 -14.13 10.95 5.91
CA ILE A 121 -13.12 11.10 4.85
C ILE A 121 -12.54 9.74 4.45
N LEU A 122 -12.27 8.86 5.42
CA LEU A 122 -11.40 7.68 5.23
C LEU A 122 -12.13 6.33 5.25
N LYS A 123 -13.29 6.22 5.91
CA LYS A 123 -13.92 4.94 6.25
C LYS A 123 -14.36 4.14 5.03
N ASP A 124 -15.02 4.80 4.07
CA ASP A 124 -15.58 4.14 2.87
C ASP A 124 -14.50 3.46 2.03
N TYR A 125 -13.31 4.05 2.01
CA TYR A 125 -12.15 3.51 1.31
C TYR A 125 -11.24 2.69 2.23
N SER A 126 -11.62 2.48 3.50
CA SER A 126 -10.79 1.78 4.50
C SER A 126 -9.38 2.33 4.61
N LEU A 127 -9.23 3.64 4.52
CA LEU A 127 -7.93 4.29 4.60
C LEU A 127 -7.54 4.54 6.04
N VAL A 128 -6.25 4.80 6.23
CA VAL A 128 -5.70 5.34 7.48
C VAL A 128 -5.01 6.68 7.21
N PRO A 129 -4.90 7.58 8.20
CA PRO A 129 -4.28 8.91 8.03
C PRO A 129 -2.73 8.84 7.99
N THR A 130 -2.18 7.85 7.28
CA THR A 130 -0.74 7.63 7.11
C THR A 130 -0.33 8.02 5.69
N LEU A 131 0.58 8.98 5.58
CA LEU A 131 1.24 9.30 4.33
C LEU A 131 2.35 8.30 4.08
N VAL A 132 2.34 7.70 2.90
CA VAL A 132 3.42 6.83 2.44
C VAL A 132 4.39 7.66 1.61
N ARG A 133 5.70 7.40 1.74
CA ARG A 133 6.72 8.04 0.88
C ARG A 133 6.54 7.58 -0.56
N ASP A 134 6.97 8.41 -1.51
CA ASP A 134 6.86 8.12 -2.95
C ASP A 134 7.54 6.80 -3.36
N ILE A 135 8.60 6.44 -2.63
CA ILE A 135 9.36 5.19 -2.74
C ILE A 135 8.47 3.95 -2.76
N PHE A 136 7.36 3.93 -2.02
CA PHE A 136 6.50 2.76 -1.93
C PHE A 136 5.59 2.57 -3.16
N TYR A 137 5.46 3.55 -4.05
CA TYR A 137 4.74 3.38 -5.32
C TYR A 137 5.62 2.79 -6.42
N VAL A 138 6.93 2.70 -6.21
CA VAL A 138 7.85 2.10 -7.17
C VAL A 138 7.66 0.58 -7.24
N PHE A 139 7.16 -0.03 -6.16
CA PHE A 139 6.98 -1.47 -6.06
C PHE A 139 5.52 -1.83 -6.34
N PRO A 140 5.22 -2.53 -7.45
CA PRO A 140 3.86 -2.95 -7.74
C PRO A 140 3.40 -4.01 -6.73
N LEU A 141 2.33 -3.71 -6.00
CA LEU A 141 1.59 -4.69 -5.20
C LEU A 141 0.80 -5.61 -6.15
N ARG A 142 1.45 -6.61 -6.73
CA ARG A 142 0.79 -7.62 -7.57
C ARG A 142 -0.07 -8.57 -6.73
#